data_AF-A0AAI9J6L2-F1
#
_entry.id   AF-A0AAI9J6L2-F1
#
_cell.length_a   1.000
_cell.length_b   1.000
_cell.length_c   1.000
_cell.angle_alpha   90.00
_cell.angle_beta   90.00
_cell.angle_gamma   90.00
#
_symmetry.space_group_name_H-M   'P 1'
#
loop_
_entity.id
_entity.type
_entity.pdbx_description
1 polymer ?
#
loop_
_entity_poly.entity_id
_entity_poly.type
_entity_poly.pdbx_seq_one_letter_code
_entity_poly.pdbx_strand_id
1 'polypeptide(L)'
;MTKKMFQKRVDSELLDEVSVLYKSLGTSVGDAFVMFLQKSKEVNGLPFDLRKQVHAISDNPLERLALANSNVIKVTASNPEAIADFFDEDYPEYEERHGQL
;
A
#
# COMPACT_ATOMS: atom_id res chain seq x y z
N MET A 1 4.81 18.78 -32.59
CA MET A 1 5.72 18.01 -31.69
C MET A 1 6.67 17.17 -32.54
N THR A 2 7.97 17.25 -32.29
CA THR A 2 8.96 16.42 -32.98
C THR A 2 8.97 15.02 -32.38
N LYS A 3 8.73 13.99 -33.19
CA LYS A 3 8.82 12.59 -32.76
C LYS A 3 10.27 12.12 -32.81
N LYS A 4 10.71 11.33 -31.83
CA LYS A 4 12.03 10.67 -31.81
C LYS A 4 11.84 9.15 -31.78
N MET A 5 12.69 8.43 -32.50
CA MET A 5 12.71 6.97 -32.48
C MET A 5 13.56 6.49 -31.30
N PHE A 6 13.03 5.54 -30.53
CA PHE A 6 13.72 4.86 -29.44
C PHE A 6 13.83 3.38 -29.77
N GLN A 7 15.03 2.82 -29.65
CA GLN A 7 15.30 1.41 -29.91
C GLN A 7 16.11 0.82 -28.75
N LYS A 8 15.69 -0.34 -28.25
CA LYS A 8 16.34 -1.05 -27.14
C LYS A 8 16.27 -2.56 -27.40
N ARG A 9 17.35 -3.27 -27.09
CA ARG A 9 17.35 -4.74 -27.10
C ARG A 9 16.63 -5.25 -25.86
N VAL A 10 15.72 -6.20 -26.06
CA VAL A 10 14.93 -6.87 -25.04
C VAL A 10 15.06 -8.37 -25.29
N ASP A 11 14.96 -9.16 -24.21
CA ASP A 11 14.85 -10.61 -24.31
C ASP A 11 13.61 -11.00 -25.14
N SER A 12 13.77 -12.00 -26.02
CA SER A 12 12.71 -12.40 -26.95
C SER A 12 11.55 -13.08 -26.25
N GLU A 13 11.82 -13.97 -25.28
CA GLU A 13 10.79 -14.69 -24.55
C GLU A 13 9.96 -13.73 -23.71
N LEU A 14 10.63 -12.81 -23.00
CA LEU A 14 9.96 -11.75 -22.25
C LEU A 14 9.06 -10.87 -23.12
N LEU A 15 9.56 -10.49 -24.31
CA LEU A 15 8.78 -9.65 -25.23
C LEU A 15 7.52 -10.38 -25.70
N ASP A 16 7.63 -11.67 -26.02
CA ASP A 16 6.51 -12.47 -26.50
C ASP A 16 5.45 -12.68 -25.41
N GLU A 17 5.86 -13.02 -24.19
CA GLU A 17 4.96 -13.15 -23.03
C GLU A 17 4.19 -11.85 -22.74
N VAL A 18 4.91 -10.72 -22.67
CA VAL A 18 4.34 -9.41 -22.38
C VAL A 18 3.46 -8.92 -23.54
N SER A 19 3.80 -9.26 -24.78
CA SER A 19 2.99 -8.95 -25.96
C SER A 19 1.61 -9.60 -25.91
N VAL A 20 1.53 -10.86 -25.46
CA VAL A 20 0.24 -11.54 -25.24
C VAL A 20 -0.58 -10.82 -24.17
N LEU A 21 0.05 -10.46 -23.05
CA LEU A 21 -0.61 -9.73 -21.96
C LEU A 21 -1.17 -8.39 -22.44
N TYR A 22 -0.37 -7.56 -23.11
CA TYR A 22 -0.85 -6.26 -23.58
C TYR A 22 -1.92 -6.38 -24.67
N LYS A 23 -1.82 -7.36 -25.57
CA LYS A 23 -2.87 -7.63 -26.55
C LYS A 23 -4.20 -7.98 -25.88
N SER A 24 -4.18 -8.75 -24.78
CA SER A 24 -5.40 -9.07 -24.02
C SER A 24 -6.04 -7.83 -23.37
N LEU A 25 -5.23 -6.81 -23.06
CA LEU A 25 -5.66 -5.51 -22.54
C LEU A 25 -6.05 -4.52 -23.65
N GLY A 26 -5.98 -4.93 -24.93
CA GLY A 26 -6.31 -4.10 -26.07
C GLY A 26 -5.24 -3.05 -26.43
N THR A 27 -3.98 -3.27 -26.02
CA THR A 27 -2.87 -2.34 -26.30
C THR A 27 -1.65 -3.06 -26.90
N SER A 28 -0.79 -2.33 -27.61
CA SER A 28 0.51 -2.86 -28.04
C SER A 28 1.58 -2.63 -26.98
N VAL A 29 2.68 -3.38 -27.06
CA VAL A 29 3.87 -3.16 -26.21
C VAL A 29 4.42 -1.74 -26.41
N GLY A 30 4.41 -1.25 -27.65
CA GLY A 30 4.88 0.10 -27.98
C GLY A 30 4.02 1.18 -27.35
N ASP A 31 2.69 1.04 -27.43
CA ASP A 31 1.75 1.98 -26.81
C ASP A 31 1.85 1.94 -25.28
N ALA A 32 1.94 0.74 -24.70
CA ALA A 32 2.15 0.58 -23.26
C ALA A 32 3.47 1.23 -22.80
N PHE A 33 4.54 1.14 -23.61
CA PHE A 33 5.80 1.82 -23.33
C PHE A 33 5.68 3.35 -23.42
N VAL A 34 4.90 3.88 -24.36
CA VAL A 34 4.62 5.32 -24.44
C VAL A 34 3.83 5.78 -23.21
N MET A 35 2.82 5.03 -22.79
CA MET A 35 2.07 5.30 -21.56
C MET A 35 2.97 5.27 -20.33
N PHE A 36 3.91 4.33 -20.26
CA PHE A 36 4.92 4.25 -19.21
C PHE A 36 5.79 5.52 -19.14
N LEU A 37 6.27 6.02 -20.28
CA LEU A 37 7.05 7.26 -20.31
C LEU A 37 6.23 8.47 -19.90
N GLN A 38 4.96 8.53 -20.33
CA GLN A 38 4.05 9.58 -19.94
C GLN A 38 3.81 9.56 -18.42
N LYS A 39 3.57 8.37 -17.85
CA LYS A 39 3.36 8.24 -16.41
C LYS A 39 4.60 8.58 -15.60
N SER A 40 5.78 8.17 -16.10
CA SER A 40 7.07 8.54 -15.49
C SER A 40 7.23 10.06 -15.36
N LYS A 41 6.80 10.80 -16.40
CA LYS A 41 6.80 12.27 -16.39
C LYS A 41 5.79 12.84 -15.38
N GLU A 42 4.59 12.27 -15.29
CA GLU A 42 3.56 12.73 -14.34
C GLU A 42 3.99 12.55 -12.88
N VAL A 43 4.62 11.42 -12.56
CA VAL A 43 5.03 11.10 -11.18
C VAL A 43 6.44 11.59 -10.85
N ASN A 44 7.13 12.23 -11.80
CA ASN A 44 8.55 12.62 -11.70
C ASN A 44 9.46 11.49 -11.19
N GLY A 45 9.23 10.27 -11.67
CA GLY A 45 9.87 9.06 -11.15
C GLY A 45 9.50 7.80 -11.93
N LEU A 46 9.78 6.64 -11.36
CA LEU A 46 9.38 5.36 -11.96
C LEU A 46 7.93 5.03 -11.58
N PRO A 47 7.07 4.72 -12.56
CA PRO A 47 5.64 4.47 -12.33
C PRO A 47 5.38 3.01 -11.90
N PHE A 48 6.22 2.48 -11.03
CA PHE A 48 6.05 1.20 -10.34
C PHE A 48 6.89 1.19 -9.07
N ASP A 49 6.46 0.40 -8.08
CA ASP A 49 7.26 0.17 -6.88
C ASP A 49 8.48 -0.69 -7.22
N LEU A 50 9.67 -0.18 -6.89
CA LEU A 50 10.94 -0.92 -7.03
C LEU A 50 11.12 -2.00 -5.98
N ARG A 51 10.35 -1.93 -4.89
CA ARG A 51 10.34 -2.96 -3.86
C ARG A 51 9.29 -3.98 -4.26
N LYS A 52 9.68 -5.25 -4.42
CA LYS A 52 8.70 -6.34 -4.37
C LYS A 52 7.93 -6.14 -3.08
N GLN A 53 6.65 -5.78 -3.18
CA GLN A 53 5.75 -5.91 -2.05
C GLN A 53 5.63 -7.42 -1.81
N VAL A 54 6.61 -7.98 -1.07
CA VAL A 54 6.34 -9.17 -0.28
C VAL A 54 5.15 -8.74 0.56
N HIS A 55 3.99 -9.36 0.37
CA HIS A 55 2.86 -9.17 1.26
C HIS A 55 3.37 -9.48 2.66
N ALA A 56 3.77 -8.44 3.37
CA ALA A 56 4.07 -8.49 4.78
C ALA A 56 2.70 -8.61 5.45
N ILE A 57 2.18 -9.84 5.49
CA ILE A 57 1.64 -10.28 6.76
C ILE A 57 2.82 -10.10 7.71
N SER A 58 2.70 -9.13 8.59
CA SER A 58 3.79 -8.73 9.47
C SER A 58 4.20 -9.93 10.32
N ASP A 59 5.26 -10.62 9.89
CA ASP A 59 6.01 -11.58 10.68
C ASP A 59 6.82 -10.84 11.77
N ASN A 60 6.32 -9.71 12.28
CA ASN A 60 6.92 -9.06 13.42
C ASN A 60 6.54 -9.87 14.67
N PRO A 61 7.47 -10.60 15.29
CA PRO A 61 7.17 -11.39 16.48
C PRO A 61 6.62 -10.53 17.62
N LEU A 62 6.97 -9.23 17.66
CA LEU A 62 6.45 -8.29 18.64
C LEU A 62 4.95 -8.04 18.46
N GLU A 63 4.47 -7.95 17.23
CA GLU A 63 3.05 -7.69 16.93
C GLU A 63 2.20 -8.94 17.24
N ARG A 64 2.75 -10.14 16.98
CA ARG A 64 2.14 -11.41 17.40
C ARG A 64 2.08 -11.56 18.92
N LEU A 65 3.14 -11.16 19.63
CA LEU A 65 3.16 -11.20 21.10
C LEU A 65 2.23 -10.16 21.71
N ALA A 66 2.15 -8.96 21.12
CA ALA A 66 1.21 -7.93 21.52
C ALA A 66 -0.23 -8.43 21.38
N LEU A 67 -0.60 -9.02 20.23
CA LEU A 67 -1.94 -9.57 20.01
C LEU A 67 -2.26 -10.77 20.91
N ALA A 68 -1.28 -11.62 21.22
CA ALA A 68 -1.49 -12.82 22.04
C ALA A 68 -1.62 -12.52 23.55
N ASN A 69 -0.96 -11.46 24.03
CA ASN A 69 -0.91 -11.13 25.46
C ASN A 69 -1.71 -9.88 25.84
N SER A 70 -2.32 -9.18 24.88
CA SER A 70 -3.21 -8.07 25.19
C SER A 70 -4.61 -8.58 25.53
N ASN A 71 -5.16 -8.09 26.64
CA ASN A 71 -6.59 -8.14 26.90
C ASN A 71 -7.27 -7.12 25.96
N VAL A 72 -7.32 -7.41 24.67
CA VAL A 72 -7.91 -6.50 23.67
C VAL A 72 -9.42 -6.47 23.87
N ILE A 73 -9.92 -5.42 24.50
CA ILE A 73 -11.32 -5.03 24.35
C ILE A 73 -11.46 -4.53 22.90
N LYS A 74 -12.08 -5.34 22.05
CA LYS A 74 -12.36 -4.95 20.66
C LYS A 74 -13.49 -3.93 20.66
N VAL A 75 -13.15 -2.65 20.70
CA VAL A 75 -14.13 -1.58 20.54
C VAL A 75 -14.51 -1.48 19.06
N THR A 76 -15.70 -1.97 18.73
CA THR A 76 -16.29 -1.84 17.39
C THR A 76 -17.45 -0.86 17.43
N ALA A 77 -17.59 -0.01 16.40
CA ALA A 77 -18.67 0.97 16.31
C ALA A 77 -20.09 0.37 16.36
N SER A 78 -20.22 -0.94 16.14
CA SER A 78 -21.47 -1.70 16.23
C SER A 78 -21.81 -2.20 17.64
N ASN A 79 -20.93 -2.02 18.63
CA ASN A 79 -21.19 -2.40 20.02
C ASN A 79 -21.04 -1.18 20.95
N PRO A 80 -22.14 -0.43 21.20
CA PRO A 80 -22.11 0.79 22.01
C PRO A 80 -21.77 0.56 23.48
N GLU A 81 -22.00 -0.64 24.03
CA GLU A 81 -21.63 -0.98 25.41
C GLU A 81 -20.11 -1.10 25.58
N ALA A 82 -19.41 -1.69 24.60
CA ALA A 82 -17.95 -1.76 24.61
C ALA A 82 -17.27 -0.40 24.40
N ILE A 83 -18.00 0.59 23.87
CA ILE A 83 -17.55 1.98 23.78
C ILE A 83 -17.67 2.62 25.17
N ALA A 84 -18.81 2.46 25.83
CA ALA A 84 -19.02 3.02 27.18
C ALA A 84 -17.97 2.49 28.18
N ASP A 85 -17.76 1.17 28.26
CA ASP A 85 -16.77 0.57 29.16
C ASP A 85 -15.32 1.06 28.90
N PHE A 86 -15.00 1.48 27.68
CA PHE A 86 -13.67 2.00 27.34
C PHE A 86 -13.49 3.47 27.72
N PHE A 87 -14.57 4.25 27.74
CA PHE A 87 -14.55 5.69 28.05
C PHE A 87 -14.99 6.01 29.48
N ASP A 88 -15.60 5.06 30.19
CA ASP A 88 -16.03 5.17 31.59
C ASP A 88 -14.96 4.68 32.60
N GLU A 89 -13.81 4.18 32.14
CA GLU A 89 -12.65 4.04 33.03
C GLU A 89 -12.17 5.45 33.44
N ASP A 90 -12.52 5.87 34.65
CA ASP A 90 -11.95 7.04 35.29
C ASP A 90 -10.42 6.87 35.26
N TYR A 91 -9.73 7.66 34.43
CA TYR A 91 -8.28 7.72 34.34
C TYR A 91 -7.78 8.82 35.29
N PRO A 92 -7.58 8.55 36.60
CA PRO A 92 -7.15 9.56 37.57
C PRO A 92 -5.82 10.22 37.16
N GLU A 93 -4.98 9.51 36.42
CA GLU A 93 -3.70 10.01 35.90
C GLU A 93 -3.86 11.11 34.83
N TYR A 94 -5.01 11.19 34.15
CA TYR A 94 -5.29 12.25 33.17
C TYR A 94 -5.69 13.55 33.89
N GLU A 95 -6.46 13.43 34.97
CA GLU A 95 -6.86 14.57 35.81
C GLU A 95 -5.66 15.15 36.58
N GLU A 96 -4.73 14.33 37.06
CA GLU A 96 -3.51 14.81 37.73
C GLU A 96 -2.60 15.66 36.83
N ARG A 97 -2.59 15.40 35.51
CA ARG A 97 -1.72 16.13 34.57
C ARG A 97 -2.37 17.32 33.88
N HIS A 98 -3.70 17.37 33.83
CA HIS A 98 -4.45 18.37 33.07
C HIS A 98 -5.56 19.07 33.87
N GLY A 99 -5.76 18.73 35.14
CA GLY A 99 -6.81 19.26 36.02
C GLY A 99 -6.51 20.59 36.74
N GLN A 100 -5.58 21.40 36.25
CA GLN A 100 -5.44 22.78 36.72
C GLN A 100 -5.84 23.75 35.61
N LEU A 101 -7.13 24.11 35.62
CA LEU A 101 -7.68 25.34 35.06
C LEU A 101 -8.34 26.14 36.18
#